data_AF-A0A382DY04-F1
#
_entry.id   AF-A0A382DY04-F1
#
_cell.length_a   1.000
_cell.length_b   1.000
_cell.length_c   1.000
_cell.angle_alpha   90.00
_cell.angle_beta   90.00
_cell.angle_gamma   90.00
#
_symmetry.space_group_name_H-M   'P 1'
#
loop_
_entity.id
_entity.type
_entity.pdbx_description
1 polymer ?
#
loop_
_entity_poly.entity_id
_entity_poly.type
_entity_poly.pdbx_seq_one_letter_code
_entity_poly.pdbx_strand_id
1 'polypeptide(L)'
;MRSLLNKQWILRDPTLETASQISSSLDLLPVVARLLINRKVEGVDEAEMFVRAELSSLHDPFLMSGMGLAVDRILVAIENKESIRLFCDYDVDGVTSAA
;
A
#
# COMPACT_ATOMS: atom_id res chain seq x y z
N MET A 1 -12.74 25.10 11.62
CA MET A 1 -12.35 25.07 13.04
C MET A 1 -10.83 25.11 13.14
N ARG A 2 -10.23 25.93 14.03
CA ARG A 2 -8.77 25.98 14.24
C ARG A 2 -8.43 25.28 15.56
N SER A 3 -7.36 24.47 15.57
CA SER A 3 -6.84 23.85 16.79
C SER A 3 -6.08 24.84 17.66
N LEU A 4 -5.76 24.45 18.90
CA LEU A 4 -4.88 25.20 19.81
C LEU A 4 -3.48 25.48 19.21
N LEU A 5 -3.02 24.64 18.28
CA LEU A 5 -1.76 24.79 17.55
C LEU A 5 -1.93 25.56 16.22
N ASN A 6 -3.04 26.30 16.06
CA ASN A 6 -3.40 27.05 14.85
C ASN A 6 -3.44 26.19 13.57
N LYS A 7 -3.71 24.88 13.69
CA LYS A 7 -3.94 23.99 12.54
C LYS A 7 -5.41 24.06 12.12
N GLN A 8 -5.65 24.10 10.82
CA GLN A 8 -6.99 24.10 10.27
C GLN A 8 -7.53 22.66 10.20
N TRP A 9 -8.68 22.43 10.82
CA TRP A 9 -9.44 21.21 10.62
C TRP A 9 -10.18 21.28 9.30
N ILE A 10 -9.94 20.29 8.44
CA ILE A 10 -10.57 20.17 7.13
C ILE A 10 -11.40 18.90 7.17
N LEU A 11 -12.72 19.06 7.16
CA LEU A 11 -13.64 17.95 6.97
C LEU A 11 -13.82 17.77 5.47
N ARG A 12 -13.56 16.56 4.98
CA ARG A 12 -13.86 16.19 3.60
C ARG A 12 -15.34 15.83 3.50
N ASP A 13 -15.97 16.25 2.42
CA ASP A 13 -17.37 15.96 2.14
C ASP A 13 -17.49 15.16 0.83
N PRO A 14 -17.36 13.83 0.90
CA PRO A 14 -17.39 12.97 -0.27
C PRO A 14 -18.82 12.85 -0.83
N THR A 15 -18.95 12.70 -2.15
CA THR A 15 -20.23 12.53 -2.84
C THR A 15 -21.02 11.36 -2.25
N LEU A 16 -22.24 11.63 -1.81
CA LEU A 16 -23.10 10.62 -1.18
C LEU A 16 -23.46 9.48 -2.14
N GLU A 17 -23.61 9.79 -3.43
CA GLU A 17 -23.96 8.82 -4.46
C GLU A 17 -22.88 7.75 -4.65
N THR A 18 -21.62 8.15 -4.82
CA THR A 18 -20.46 7.25 -4.87
C THR A 18 -20.33 6.43 -3.58
N ALA A 19 -20.54 7.07 -2.42
CA ALA A 19 -20.47 6.38 -1.13
C ALA A 19 -21.56 5.30 -0.99
N SER A 20 -22.78 5.59 -1.45
CA SER A 20 -23.88 4.62 -1.48
C SER A 20 -23.59 3.47 -2.43
N GLN A 21 -23.04 3.74 -3.61
CA GLN A 21 -22.65 2.69 -4.58
C GLN A 21 -21.63 1.72 -3.98
N ILE A 22 -20.54 2.23 -3.38
CA ILE A 22 -19.51 1.40 -2.73
C ILE A 22 -20.10 0.62 -1.55
N SER A 23 -20.89 1.30 -0.71
CA SER A 23 -21.52 0.70 0.48
C SER A 23 -22.41 -0.49 0.11
N SER A 24 -23.30 -0.32 -0.87
CA SER A 24 -24.20 -1.39 -1.31
C SER A 24 -23.49 -2.50 -2.07
N SER A 25 -22.48 -2.18 -2.90
CA SER A 25 -21.78 -3.19 -3.72
C SER A 25 -20.90 -4.12 -2.89
N LEU A 26 -20.31 -3.60 -1.81
CA LEU A 26 -19.34 -4.33 -0.98
C LEU A 26 -19.85 -4.72 0.40
N ASP A 27 -21.15 -4.50 0.67
CA ASP A 27 -21.79 -4.70 1.99
C ASP A 27 -21.02 -4.00 3.13
N LEU A 28 -20.61 -2.75 2.88
CA LEU A 28 -19.89 -1.90 3.83
C LEU A 28 -20.81 -0.90 4.49
N LEU A 29 -20.53 -0.55 5.74
CA LEU A 29 -21.22 0.56 6.41
C LEU A 29 -21.01 1.88 5.63
N PRO A 30 -22.01 2.76 5.51
CA PRO A 30 -21.88 4.04 4.77
C PRO A 30 -20.72 4.92 5.26
N VAL A 31 -20.39 4.84 6.56
CA VAL A 31 -19.24 5.56 7.12
C VAL A 31 -17.90 5.05 6.57
N VAL A 32 -17.78 3.75 6.31
CA VAL A 32 -16.56 3.14 5.75
C VAL A 32 -16.39 3.57 4.29
N ALA A 33 -17.46 3.53 3.48
CA ALA A 33 -17.43 3.99 2.10
C ALA A 33 -17.03 5.48 1.99
N ARG A 34 -17.55 6.35 2.87
CA ARG A 34 -17.13 7.76 2.95
C ARG A 34 -15.65 7.91 3.33
N LEU A 35 -15.12 7.05 4.21
CA LEU A 35 -13.71 7.06 4.58
C LEU A 35 -12.80 6.58 3.44
N LEU A 36 -13.25 5.66 2.58
CA LEU A 36 -12.53 5.21 1.40
C LEU A 36 -12.42 6.34 0.36
N ILE A 37 -13.52 7.02 0.06
CA ILE A 37 -13.50 8.21 -0.83
C ILE A 37 -12.61 9.31 -0.25
N ASN A 38 -12.64 9.50 1.08
CA ASN A 38 -11.72 10.42 1.75
C ASN A 38 -10.25 10.02 1.61
N ARG A 39 -9.93 8.77 1.26
CA ARG A 39 -8.58 8.30 0.91
C ARG A 39 -8.30 8.30 -0.59
N LYS A 40 -9.21 8.84 -1.40
CA LYS A 40 -9.20 8.84 -2.89
C LYS A 40 -9.46 7.47 -3.51
N VAL A 41 -10.11 6.56 -2.76
CA VAL A 41 -10.58 5.28 -3.25
C VAL A 41 -12.05 5.45 -3.65
N GLU A 42 -12.30 5.68 -4.93
CA GLU A 42 -13.59 6.16 -5.45
C GLU A 42 -14.32 5.13 -6.32
N GLY A 43 -13.60 4.12 -6.80
CA GLY A 43 -14.17 3.01 -7.55
C GLY A 43 -14.63 1.85 -6.66
N VAL A 44 -15.64 1.09 -7.10
CA VAL A 44 -16.07 -0.14 -6.41
C VAL A 44 -14.95 -1.18 -6.43
N ASP A 45 -14.34 -1.43 -7.59
CA ASP A 45 -13.24 -2.39 -7.73
C ASP A 45 -12.01 -1.97 -6.89
N GLU A 46 -11.70 -0.67 -6.90
CA GLU A 46 -10.61 -0.10 -6.10
C GLU A 46 -10.88 -0.27 -4.59
N ALA A 47 -12.12 -0.01 -4.17
CA ALA A 47 -12.56 -0.21 -2.79
C ALA A 47 -12.53 -1.70 -2.39
N GLU A 48 -12.88 -2.60 -3.29
CA GLU A 48 -12.80 -4.03 -3.05
C GLU A 48 -11.35 -4.47 -2.84
N MET A 49 -10.46 -4.10 -3.75
CA MET A 49 -9.02 -4.39 -3.65
C MET A 49 -8.41 -3.81 -2.37
N PHE A 50 -8.85 -2.63 -1.95
CA PHE A 50 -8.36 -1.97 -0.75
C PHE A 50 -8.78 -2.70 0.54
N VAL A 51 -10.05 -3.10 0.63
CA VAL A 51 -10.62 -3.71 1.86
C VAL A 51 -10.33 -5.20 1.94
N ARG A 52 -10.25 -5.88 0.79
CA ARG A 52 -9.95 -7.32 0.65
C ARG A 52 -8.56 -7.53 0.07
N ALA A 53 -7.56 -6.85 0.63
CA ALA A 53 -6.18 -6.96 0.17
C ALA A 53 -5.64 -8.39 0.37
N GLU A 54 -5.16 -8.99 -0.71
CA GLU A 54 -4.53 -10.32 -0.71
C GLU A 54 -3.08 -10.25 -1.19
N LEU A 55 -2.23 -11.17 -0.73
CA LEU A 55 -0.83 -11.27 -1.17
C LEU A 55 -0.72 -11.56 -2.68
N SER A 56 -1.69 -12.27 -3.25
CA SER A 56 -1.84 -12.52 -4.69
C SER A 56 -2.00 -11.25 -5.51
N SER A 57 -2.48 -10.16 -4.89
CA SER A 57 -2.71 -8.86 -5.54
C SER A 57 -1.49 -7.95 -5.51
N LEU A 58 -0.34 -8.42 -4.99
CA LEU A 58 0.91 -7.67 -5.07
C LEU A 58 1.36 -7.53 -6.53
N HIS A 59 1.95 -6.37 -6.85
CA HIS A 59 2.56 -6.15 -8.16
C HIS A 59 3.73 -7.12 -8.37
N ASP A 60 3.96 -7.50 -9.63
CA ASP A 60 5.13 -8.28 -10.00
C ASP A 60 6.42 -7.54 -9.58
N PRO A 61 7.26 -8.12 -8.70
CA PRO A 61 8.51 -7.49 -8.27
C PRO A 61 9.46 -7.17 -9.42
N PHE A 62 9.39 -7.89 -10.55
CA PHE A 62 10.23 -7.63 -11.72
C PHE A 62 9.90 -6.32 -12.45
N LEU A 63 8.77 -5.68 -12.10
CA LEU A 63 8.47 -4.32 -12.55
C LEU A 63 9.37 -3.26 -11.87
N MET A 64 10.02 -3.60 -10.76
CA MET A 64 10.99 -2.71 -10.13
C MET A 64 12.26 -2.60 -10.99
N SER A 65 12.68 -1.36 -11.23
CA SER A 65 13.90 -1.08 -12.00
C SER A 65 15.11 -1.82 -11.43
N GLY A 66 15.78 -2.61 -12.27
CA GLY A 66 16.99 -3.36 -11.90
C GLY A 66 16.73 -4.67 -11.15
N MET A 67 15.47 -5.06 -10.91
CA MET A 67 15.16 -6.29 -10.17
C MET A 67 15.76 -7.53 -10.83
N GLY A 68 15.60 -7.70 -12.14
CA GLY A 68 16.18 -8.84 -12.87
C GLY A 68 17.69 -8.94 -12.72
N LEU A 69 18.40 -7.83 -12.93
CA LEU A 69 19.86 -7.77 -12.77
C LEU A 69 20.31 -8.08 -11.34
N ALA A 70 19.56 -7.63 -10.33
CA ALA A 70 19.86 -7.90 -8.93
C ALA A 70 19.69 -9.40 -8.60
N VAL A 71 18.59 -10.01 -9.06
CA VAL A 71 18.33 -11.45 -8.91
C VAL A 71 19.45 -12.27 -9.55
N ASP A 72 19.78 -11.99 -10.82
CA ASP A 72 20.83 -12.70 -11.55
C ASP A 72 22.18 -12.59 -10.83
N ARG A 73 22.53 -11.39 -10.34
CA ARG A 73 23.80 -11.18 -9.62
C ARG A 73 23.88 -11.98 -8.32
N ILE A 74 22.77 -12.06 -7.58
CA ILE A 74 22.69 -12.82 -6.33
C ILE A 74 22.76 -14.32 -6.61
N LEU A 75 22.05 -14.81 -7.62
CA LEU A 75 22.10 -16.22 -8.01
C LEU A 75 23.52 -16.66 -8.39
N VAL A 76 24.24 -15.85 -9.19
CA VAL A 76 25.65 -16.10 -9.53
C VAL A 76 26.55 -16.13 -8.28
N ALA A 77 26.36 -15.22 -7.32
CA ALA A 77 27.11 -15.23 -6.06
C ALA A 77 26.89 -16.53 -5.27
N ILE A 78 25.64 -17.01 -5.22
CA ILE A 78 25.27 -18.24 -4.53
C ILE A 78 25.93 -19.46 -5.20
N GLU A 79 25.83 -19.56 -6.53
CA GLU A 79 26.45 -20.64 -7.32
C GLU A 79 27.97 -20.71 -7.13
N ASN A 80 28.62 -19.54 -7.14
CA ASN A 80 30.06 -19.41 -6.96
C ASN A 80 30.53 -19.48 -5.49
N LYS A 81 29.59 -19.60 -4.53
CA LYS A 81 29.86 -19.56 -3.08
C LYS A 81 30.63 -18.31 -2.64
N GLU A 82 30.28 -17.17 -3.24
CA GLU A 82 30.81 -15.87 -2.86
C GLU A 82 30.29 -15.47 -1.46
N SER A 83 31.09 -14.70 -0.72
CA SER A 83 30.62 -14.10 0.53
C SER A 83 29.63 -12.97 0.24
N ILE A 84 28.41 -13.09 0.77
CA ILE A 84 27.36 -12.07 0.65
C ILE A 84 27.26 -11.31 1.96
N ARG A 85 27.28 -9.97 1.88
CA ARG A 85 27.05 -9.08 3.02
C ARG A 85 25.82 -8.24 2.73
N LEU A 86 24.89 -8.21 3.68
CA LEU A 86 23.73 -7.33 3.65
C LEU A 86 24.04 -6.05 4.43
N PHE A 87 23.79 -4.91 3.81
CA PHE A 87 23.80 -3.60 4.45
C PHE A 87 22.36 -3.07 4.43
N CYS A 88 21.82 -2.75 5.60
CA CYS A 88 20.46 -2.26 5.77
C CYS A 88 20.43 -1.02 6.67
N ASP A 89 19.36 -0.24 6.57
CA ASP A 89 19.14 0.88 7.47
C ASP A 89 18.70 0.39 8.86
N TYR A 90 18.78 1.27 9.86
CA TYR A 90 18.52 0.95 11.27
C TYR A 90 17.04 1.01 11.66
N ASP A 91 16.15 1.37 10.74
CA ASP A 91 14.71 1.38 11.00
C ASP A 91 14.11 -0.04 11.00
N VAL A 92 12.87 -0.14 11.46
CA VAL A 92 12.20 -1.44 11.62
C VAL A 92 12.06 -2.16 10.29
N ASP A 93 11.77 -1.43 9.21
CA ASP A 93 11.61 -2.00 7.87
C ASP A 93 12.95 -2.55 7.34
N GLY A 94 14.05 -1.81 7.54
CA GLY A 94 15.39 -2.22 7.15
C GLY A 94 15.91 -3.43 7.93
N VAL A 95 15.73 -3.43 9.25
CA VAL A 95 16.17 -4.55 10.10
C VAL A 95 15.36 -5.82 9.83
N THR A 96 14.04 -5.70 9.65
CA THR A 96 13.19 -6.87 9.33
C THR A 96 13.46 -7.43 7.94
N SER A 97 13.83 -6.58 6.96
CA SER A 97 14.20 -7.02 5.61
C SER A 97 15.52 -7.79 5.55
N ALA A 98 16.43 -7.56 6.50
CA ALA A 98 17.76 -8.17 6.53
C ALA A 98 17.84 -9.46 7.38
N ALA A 99 16.81 -9.76 8.17
CA ALA A 99 16.75 -10.89 9.10
C ALA A 99 16.45 -12.23 8.40
#